data_AF-A0A8S4GCR9-F1
#
_entry.id   AF-A0A8S4GCR9-F1
#
_cell.length_a   1.000
_cell.length_b   1.000
_cell.length_c   1.000
_cell.angle_alpha   90.00
_cell.angle_beta   90.00
_cell.angle_gamma   90.00
#
_symmetry.space_group_name_H-M   'P 1'
#
loop_
_entity.id
_entity.type
_entity.pdbx_description
1 polymer ?
#
loop_
_entity_poly.entity_id
_entity_poly.type
_entity_poly.pdbx_seq_one_letter_code
_entity_poly.pdbx_strand_id
1 'polypeptide(L)'
;MANNSDKIDNSELKLLIKKRGSCKAQLTQFETFLSRLDGCDGLSELLKTELGIRIKKIELLQSDFDKLLCEIELLSDNVDEAYADRDQFESKLFRLLSVAHGLLAAAARYPAAGAPGGDGTSDAAEECPLVKVADKHGSLHTARLLLDNGSTSNFVTESLCEKLDLKRYNASSTVSVKAVHIELVSSLTKEAYLAALNRFMARRGRPQTIYSDHGSNFIGGFNELSDLFRNSLSDIPTILSHDEIDFKFIPPYSPHFGGIWEAAVKSVKHHLRRVLALAHLTYEEMITCLNQIEAILNSRPLTPLSSDPSDLSFLSPSHFLIGRPFTSVPYPQVSDCNVHRLDRFQRIEFLRQHFWKRYCAEYVTLLQQKTKWLTSTGHLQVGSLVLVKDKTQPPLMWLMGRIVQLHPGKDGVSRVADIETKRGIIQRAYNNICPLPLDC
;
A
#
# COMPACT_ATOMS: atom_id res chain seq x y z
N MET A 1 -19.34 5.75 46.31
CA MET A 1 -19.57 4.36 45.84
C MET A 1 -18.52 4.03 44.77
N ALA A 2 -17.28 3.70 45.17
CA ALA A 2 -16.20 3.33 44.25
C ALA A 2 -15.51 2.09 44.81
N ASN A 3 -15.69 0.94 44.14
CA ASN A 3 -15.05 -0.36 44.43
C ASN A 3 -15.57 -1.53 43.56
N ASN A 4 -16.63 -1.35 42.77
CA ASN A 4 -17.29 -2.47 42.05
C ASN A 4 -16.96 -2.53 40.55
N SER A 5 -16.83 -1.40 39.83
CA SER A 5 -16.37 -1.39 38.42
C SER A 5 -14.93 -1.89 38.36
N ASP A 6 -14.03 -1.17 39.03
CA ASP A 6 -12.58 -1.39 39.05
C ASP A 6 -12.18 -2.82 39.47
N LYS A 7 -13.06 -3.57 40.16
CA LYS A 7 -12.87 -4.99 40.47
C LYS A 7 -13.32 -5.94 39.36
N ILE A 8 -14.40 -5.62 38.65
CA ILE A 8 -14.89 -6.38 37.49
C ILE A 8 -13.88 -6.23 36.36
N ASP A 9 -13.54 -4.99 36.00
CA ASP A 9 -12.63 -4.64 34.89
C ASP A 9 -11.26 -5.33 35.05
N ASN A 10 -10.70 -5.29 36.27
CA ASN A 10 -9.42 -5.92 36.62
C ASN A 10 -9.48 -7.47 36.65
N SER A 11 -10.67 -8.05 36.84
CA SER A 11 -10.87 -9.52 36.77
C SER A 11 -10.98 -10.01 35.32
N GLU A 12 -11.65 -9.25 34.46
CA GLU A 12 -11.84 -9.57 33.04
C GLU A 12 -10.51 -9.46 32.27
N LEU A 13 -9.75 -8.38 32.47
CA LEU A 13 -8.41 -8.20 31.91
C LEU A 13 -7.49 -9.40 32.20
N LYS A 14 -7.52 -9.96 33.41
CA LYS A 14 -6.73 -11.15 33.80
C LYS A 14 -7.17 -12.41 33.05
N LEU A 15 -8.48 -12.58 32.80
CA LEU A 15 -8.99 -13.69 32.00
C LEU A 15 -8.52 -13.57 30.54
N LEU A 16 -8.54 -12.37 29.96
CA LEU A 16 -8.06 -12.10 28.60
C LEU A 16 -6.55 -12.35 28.46
N ILE A 17 -5.74 -11.85 29.41
CA ILE A 17 -4.29 -12.13 29.43
C ILE A 17 -3.99 -13.63 29.55
N LYS A 18 -4.81 -14.40 30.28
CA LYS A 18 -4.70 -15.87 30.32
C LYS A 18 -5.04 -16.52 28.98
N LYS A 19 -6.10 -16.05 28.28
CA LYS A 19 -6.41 -16.48 26.91
C LYS A 19 -5.26 -16.14 25.94
N ARG A 20 -4.64 -14.95 26.05
CA ARG A 20 -3.47 -14.48 25.25
C ARG A 20 -2.33 -15.51 25.27
N GLY A 21 -2.02 -16.00 26.47
CA GLY A 21 -1.00 -17.05 26.68
C GLY A 21 -1.36 -18.39 26.02
N SER A 22 -2.64 -18.77 26.00
CA SER A 22 -3.10 -20.00 25.34
C SER A 22 -2.87 -19.96 23.82
N CYS A 23 -3.15 -18.83 23.16
CA CYS A 23 -2.88 -18.64 21.74
C CYS A 23 -1.37 -18.73 21.43
N LYS A 24 -0.53 -18.03 22.20
CA LYS A 24 0.94 -18.12 22.10
C LYS A 24 1.47 -19.56 22.26
N ALA A 25 0.85 -20.35 23.14
CA ALA A 25 1.19 -21.76 23.32
C ALA A 25 0.81 -22.62 22.09
N GLN A 26 -0.40 -22.45 21.54
CA GLN A 26 -0.83 -23.17 20.33
C GLN A 26 0.07 -22.87 19.12
N LEU A 27 0.48 -21.62 18.93
CA LEU A 27 1.41 -21.25 17.85
C LEU A 27 2.79 -21.91 18.00
N THR A 28 3.24 -22.10 19.24
CA THR A 28 4.51 -22.78 19.56
C THR A 28 4.41 -24.31 19.42
N GLN A 29 3.23 -24.89 19.62
CA GLN A 29 2.96 -26.29 19.26
C GLN A 29 2.99 -26.52 17.75
N PHE A 30 2.54 -25.55 16.94
CA PHE A 30 2.62 -25.62 15.47
C PHE A 30 4.06 -25.49 14.95
N GLU A 31 4.86 -24.59 15.53
CA GLU A 31 6.30 -24.54 15.30
C GLU A 31 6.98 -25.88 15.59
N THR A 32 6.67 -26.48 16.74
CA THR A 32 7.20 -27.79 17.16
C THR A 32 6.76 -28.93 16.21
N PHE A 33 5.67 -28.77 15.48
CA PHE A 33 5.23 -29.71 14.44
C PHE A 33 5.98 -29.50 13.12
N LEU A 34 6.13 -28.24 12.66
CA LEU A 34 6.87 -27.93 11.43
C LEU A 34 8.35 -28.33 11.52
N SER A 35 9.01 -28.12 12.66
CA SER A 35 10.39 -28.56 12.91
C SER A 35 10.59 -30.08 12.97
N ARG A 36 9.53 -30.89 12.82
CA ARG A 36 9.60 -32.35 12.63
C ARG A 36 9.39 -32.80 11.19
N LEU A 37 8.99 -31.88 10.31
CA LEU A 37 8.85 -32.09 8.86
C LEU A 37 10.06 -31.55 8.08
N ASP A 38 10.82 -30.66 8.71
CA ASP A 38 12.10 -30.15 8.21
C ASP A 38 13.12 -31.30 8.10
N GLY A 39 13.67 -31.52 6.90
CA GLY A 39 14.55 -32.65 6.58
C GLY A 39 13.87 -33.96 6.15
N CYS A 40 12.54 -33.98 5.91
CA CYS A 40 11.89 -35.14 5.27
C CYS A 40 11.93 -35.06 3.73
N ASP A 41 12.44 -36.10 3.06
CA ASP A 41 12.42 -36.26 1.60
C ASP A 41 11.00 -36.52 1.06
N GLY A 42 10.17 -35.47 1.05
CA GLY A 42 8.79 -35.48 0.58
C GLY A 42 7.77 -35.78 1.69
N LEU A 43 6.69 -34.98 1.72
CA LEU A 43 5.55 -35.24 2.60
C LEU A 43 4.66 -36.33 2.01
N SER A 44 4.24 -37.30 2.84
CA SER A 44 3.18 -38.24 2.49
C SER A 44 1.81 -37.54 2.45
N GLU A 45 0.85 -38.08 1.68
CA GLU A 45 -0.49 -37.48 1.57
C GLU A 45 -1.21 -37.35 2.93
N LEU A 46 -0.95 -38.26 3.87
CA LEU A 46 -1.44 -38.18 5.24
C LEU A 46 -0.88 -36.92 5.95
N LEU A 47 0.44 -36.69 5.85
CA LEU A 47 1.10 -35.53 6.45
C LEU A 47 0.74 -34.22 5.75
N LYS A 48 0.54 -34.21 4.41
CA LYS A 48 0.00 -33.05 3.68
C LYS A 48 -1.41 -32.70 4.18
N THR A 49 -2.26 -33.70 4.40
CA THR A 49 -3.63 -33.52 4.91
C THR A 49 -3.62 -33.00 6.35
N GLU A 50 -2.80 -33.58 7.23
CA GLU A 50 -2.65 -33.10 8.61
C GLU A 50 -2.07 -31.68 8.68
N LEU A 51 -1.05 -31.38 7.87
CA LEU A 51 -0.47 -30.05 7.73
C LEU A 51 -1.52 -29.03 7.27
N GLY A 52 -2.33 -29.35 6.25
CA GLY A 52 -3.43 -28.51 5.78
C GLY A 52 -4.51 -28.24 6.84
N ILE A 53 -4.83 -29.23 7.68
CA ILE A 53 -5.76 -29.06 8.82
C ILE A 53 -5.13 -28.16 9.90
N ARG A 54 -3.85 -28.33 10.20
CA ARG A 54 -3.11 -27.54 11.19
C ARG A 54 -2.91 -26.09 10.74
N ILE A 55 -2.64 -25.84 9.45
CA ILE A 55 -2.62 -24.51 8.83
C ILE A 55 -3.94 -23.78 9.09
N LYS A 56 -5.08 -24.36 8.69
CA LYS A 56 -6.41 -23.74 8.88
C LYS A 56 -6.71 -23.41 10.34
N LYS A 57 -6.31 -24.28 11.27
CA LYS A 57 -6.46 -24.02 12.71
C LYS A 57 -5.63 -22.82 13.19
N ILE A 58 -4.45 -22.61 12.60
CA ILE A 58 -3.52 -21.53 12.97
C ILE A 58 -3.88 -20.20 12.27
N GLU A 59 -4.44 -20.24 11.06
CA GLU A 59 -5.04 -19.08 10.39
C GLU A 59 -6.25 -18.55 11.20
N LEU A 60 -7.14 -19.44 11.65
CA LEU A 60 -8.25 -19.06 12.55
C LEU A 60 -7.75 -18.49 13.89
N LEU A 61 -6.67 -19.03 14.44
CA LEU A 61 -6.07 -18.56 15.69
C LEU A 61 -5.62 -17.10 15.64
N GLN A 62 -5.25 -16.58 14.46
CA GLN A 62 -4.97 -15.15 14.29
C GLN A 62 -6.20 -14.31 14.60
N SER A 63 -7.35 -14.62 14.00
CA SER A 63 -8.59 -13.85 14.16
C SER A 63 -9.01 -13.79 15.63
N ASP A 64 -8.83 -14.88 16.36
CA ASP A 64 -9.15 -14.94 17.79
C ASP A 64 -8.13 -14.19 18.67
N PHE A 65 -6.85 -14.20 18.30
CA PHE A 65 -5.83 -13.40 18.96
C PHE A 65 -6.01 -11.89 18.72
N ASP A 66 -6.38 -11.48 17.51
CA ASP A 66 -6.65 -10.10 17.13
C ASP A 66 -7.85 -9.49 17.89
N LYS A 67 -8.96 -10.24 18.01
CA LYS A 67 -10.13 -9.84 18.83
C LYS A 67 -9.73 -9.65 20.29
N LEU A 68 -9.05 -10.66 20.83
CA LEU A 68 -8.61 -10.72 22.22
C LEU A 68 -7.64 -9.59 22.59
N LEU A 69 -6.72 -9.21 21.69
CA LEU A 69 -5.87 -8.05 21.90
C LEU A 69 -6.65 -6.74 21.84
N CYS A 70 -7.64 -6.60 20.95
CA CYS A 70 -8.53 -5.44 20.96
C CYS A 70 -9.34 -5.34 22.28
N GLU A 71 -9.76 -6.47 22.87
CA GLU A 71 -10.41 -6.49 24.19
C GLU A 71 -9.43 -6.09 25.32
N ILE A 72 -8.16 -6.51 25.25
CA ILE A 72 -7.10 -6.08 26.20
C ILE A 72 -6.76 -4.60 26.05
N GLU A 73 -6.65 -4.09 24.82
CA GLU A 73 -6.36 -2.68 24.49
C GLU A 73 -7.47 -1.71 24.96
N LEU A 74 -8.69 -2.21 25.18
CA LEU A 74 -9.80 -1.44 25.74
C LEU A 74 -9.84 -1.44 27.28
N LEU A 75 -9.18 -2.41 27.93
CA LEU A 75 -9.22 -2.62 29.39
C LEU A 75 -7.86 -2.40 30.09
N SER A 76 -6.81 -2.03 29.35
CA SER A 76 -5.45 -1.88 29.88
C SER A 76 -4.87 -0.50 29.63
N ASP A 77 -4.36 0.13 30.70
CA ASP A 77 -3.61 1.38 30.63
C ASP A 77 -2.24 1.23 29.91
N ASN A 78 -1.74 0.00 29.75
CA ASN A 78 -0.43 -0.30 29.14
C ASN A 78 -0.56 -0.85 27.71
N VAL A 79 -1.00 0.01 26.80
CA VAL A 79 -1.24 -0.37 25.39
C VAL A 79 0.04 -0.79 24.65
N ASP A 80 1.22 -0.29 25.08
CA ASP A 80 2.51 -0.61 24.46
C ASP A 80 2.89 -2.10 24.60
N GLU A 81 2.54 -2.75 25.73
CA GLU A 81 2.72 -4.20 25.89
C GLU A 81 1.80 -4.97 24.92
N ALA A 82 0.56 -4.52 24.73
CA ALA A 82 -0.38 -5.16 23.81
C ALA A 82 0.08 -5.07 22.34
N TYR A 83 0.63 -3.93 21.92
CA TYR A 83 1.23 -3.77 20.59
C TYR A 83 2.47 -4.66 20.39
N ALA A 84 3.37 -4.73 21.38
CA ALA A 84 4.54 -5.61 21.32
C ALA A 84 4.13 -7.10 21.26
N ASP A 85 3.09 -7.50 21.98
CA ASP A 85 2.53 -8.85 21.93
C ASP A 85 1.85 -9.17 20.60
N ARG A 86 1.24 -8.18 19.93
CA ARG A 86 0.68 -8.29 18.59
C ARG A 86 1.77 -8.58 17.56
N ASP A 87 2.78 -7.71 17.51
CA ASP A 87 3.89 -7.78 16.55
C ASP A 87 4.70 -9.08 16.66
N GLN A 88 4.99 -9.54 17.88
CA GLN A 88 5.66 -10.81 18.12
C GLN A 88 4.83 -12.03 17.68
N PHE A 89 3.51 -12.00 17.92
CA PHE A 89 2.63 -13.10 17.54
C PHE A 89 2.43 -13.15 16.02
N GLU A 90 2.12 -12.01 15.39
CA GLU A 90 1.99 -11.90 13.93
C GLU A 90 3.29 -12.31 13.22
N SER A 91 4.44 -11.77 13.63
CA SER A 91 5.73 -12.12 13.03
C SER A 91 6.06 -13.62 13.16
N LYS A 92 5.72 -14.25 14.29
CA LYS A 92 5.86 -15.70 14.47
C LYS A 92 4.86 -16.46 13.59
N LEU A 93 3.61 -16.02 13.52
CA LEU A 93 2.54 -16.61 12.72
C LEU A 93 2.89 -16.62 11.23
N PHE A 94 3.19 -15.46 10.64
CA PHE A 94 3.50 -15.32 9.22
C PHE A 94 4.70 -16.17 8.80
N ARG A 95 5.76 -16.23 9.63
CA ARG A 95 6.92 -17.11 9.35
C ARG A 95 6.51 -18.58 9.30
N LEU A 96 5.72 -19.05 10.27
CA LEU A 96 5.33 -20.46 10.35
C LEU A 96 4.34 -20.84 9.24
N LEU A 97 3.38 -19.97 8.89
CA LEU A 97 2.48 -20.17 7.75
C LEU A 97 3.22 -20.14 6.41
N SER A 98 4.25 -19.31 6.26
CA SER A 98 5.09 -19.28 5.05
C SER A 98 5.85 -20.60 4.86
N VAL A 99 6.48 -21.12 5.92
CA VAL A 99 7.14 -22.45 5.91
C VAL A 99 6.13 -23.56 5.58
N ALA A 100 4.97 -23.56 6.23
CA ALA A 100 3.93 -24.55 6.04
C ALA A 100 3.37 -24.57 4.60
N HIS A 101 3.13 -23.41 4.01
CA HIS A 101 2.69 -23.29 2.61
C HIS A 101 3.80 -23.62 1.61
N GLY A 102 5.05 -23.29 1.91
CA GLY A 102 6.21 -23.69 1.09
C GLY A 102 6.34 -25.21 0.96
N LEU A 103 6.19 -25.93 2.08
CA LEU A 103 6.20 -27.40 2.12
C LEU A 103 5.07 -28.05 1.30
N LEU A 104 3.90 -27.40 1.20
CA LEU A 104 2.81 -27.86 0.33
C LEU A 104 3.06 -27.50 -1.15
N ALA A 105 3.51 -26.28 -1.43
CA ALA A 105 3.71 -25.77 -2.80
C ALA A 105 4.89 -26.43 -3.54
N ALA A 106 5.87 -26.97 -2.81
CA ALA A 106 6.98 -27.74 -3.36
C ALA A 106 6.52 -29.03 -4.08
N ALA A 107 5.34 -29.57 -3.73
CA ALA A 107 4.84 -30.84 -4.25
C ALA A 107 4.03 -30.74 -5.56
N ALA A 108 4.02 -29.59 -6.26
CA ALA A 108 2.93 -29.23 -7.18
C ALA A 108 3.31 -28.54 -8.52
N ARG A 109 4.46 -28.84 -9.17
CA ARG A 109 4.86 -28.16 -10.44
C ARG A 109 5.40 -29.09 -11.53
N TYR A 110 4.75 -29.12 -12.71
CA TYR A 110 5.33 -29.03 -14.10
C TYR A 110 4.18 -29.07 -15.18
N PRO A 111 4.37 -28.80 -16.51
CA PRO A 111 3.83 -27.56 -17.12
C PRO A 111 2.97 -27.70 -18.42
N ALA A 112 2.55 -26.56 -18.99
CA ALA A 112 2.17 -26.35 -20.41
C ALA A 112 2.39 -24.86 -20.85
N ALA A 113 2.30 -24.50 -22.15
CA ALA A 113 2.67 -23.16 -22.69
C ALA A 113 1.92 -22.72 -23.99
N GLY A 114 1.97 -21.42 -24.36
CA GLY A 114 1.45 -20.85 -25.64
C GLY A 114 1.41 -19.29 -25.73
N ALA A 115 1.41 -18.70 -26.95
CA ALA A 115 1.36 -17.25 -27.31
C ALA A 115 1.05 -17.08 -28.83
N PRO A 116 0.96 -15.87 -29.50
CA PRO A 116 0.95 -14.44 -29.08
C PRO A 116 -0.42 -13.76 -29.47
N GLY A 117 -0.64 -12.53 -30.00
CA GLY A 117 0.16 -11.34 -30.41
C GLY A 117 -0.63 -10.35 -31.33
N GLY A 118 -0.27 -9.05 -31.44
CA GLY A 118 -0.88 -8.05 -32.38
C GLY A 118 -0.46 -6.57 -32.15
N ASP A 119 -0.48 -5.69 -33.18
CA ASP A 119 0.13 -4.33 -33.20
C ASP A 119 -0.68 -3.26 -33.99
N GLY A 120 -0.38 -1.96 -33.82
CA GLY A 120 -0.88 -0.83 -34.63
C GLY A 120 -0.39 0.56 -34.18
N THR A 121 0.09 1.41 -35.11
CA THR A 121 0.65 2.76 -34.84
C THR A 121 0.31 3.80 -35.93
N SER A 122 0.41 5.11 -35.63
CA SER A 122 0.17 6.20 -36.58
C SER A 122 0.93 7.52 -36.27
N ASP A 123 1.66 8.02 -37.27
CA ASP A 123 2.05 9.41 -37.61
C ASP A 123 2.40 10.46 -36.53
N ALA A 124 3.69 10.78 -36.45
CA ALA A 124 4.25 12.03 -35.86
C ALA A 124 5.67 12.36 -36.39
N ALA A 125 6.01 11.96 -37.62
CA ALA A 125 7.38 11.46 -37.89
C ALA A 125 8.32 12.32 -38.77
N GLU A 126 7.96 13.54 -39.20
CA GLU A 126 8.69 14.24 -40.29
C GLU A 126 9.93 15.06 -39.89
N GLU A 127 10.07 15.53 -38.63
CA GLU A 127 11.18 16.42 -38.23
C GLU A 127 12.36 15.74 -37.50
N CYS A 128 12.44 14.41 -37.48
CA CYS A 128 13.50 13.68 -36.74
C CYS A 128 14.79 13.50 -37.55
N PRO A 129 15.98 13.85 -37.02
CA PRO A 129 17.26 13.67 -37.70
C PRO A 129 17.58 12.20 -38.01
N LEU A 130 18.19 11.97 -39.18
CA LEU A 130 18.61 10.64 -39.65
C LEU A 130 20.07 10.37 -39.27
N VAL A 131 20.32 9.22 -38.64
CA VAL A 131 21.65 8.73 -38.25
C VAL A 131 21.93 7.36 -38.90
N LYS A 132 23.21 7.01 -39.03
CA LYS A 132 23.64 5.65 -39.42
C LYS A 132 24.14 4.90 -38.20
N VAL A 133 23.62 3.69 -38.01
CA VAL A 133 23.97 2.78 -36.90
C VAL A 133 24.50 1.48 -37.50
N ALA A 134 25.62 0.98 -36.97
CA ALA A 134 26.18 -0.30 -37.38
C ALA A 134 25.46 -1.47 -36.69
N ASP A 135 25.13 -2.52 -37.42
CA ASP A 135 24.74 -3.81 -36.84
C ASP A 135 25.96 -4.59 -36.30
N LYS A 136 25.71 -5.76 -35.70
CA LYS A 136 26.76 -6.64 -35.16
C LYS A 136 27.70 -7.26 -36.21
N HIS A 137 27.45 -7.04 -37.50
CA HIS A 137 28.27 -7.46 -38.63
C HIS A 137 28.99 -6.26 -39.31
N GLY A 138 28.74 -5.03 -38.86
CA GLY A 138 29.33 -3.80 -39.38
C GLY A 138 28.52 -3.12 -40.49
N SER A 139 27.35 -3.64 -40.88
CA SER A 139 26.50 -3.03 -41.90
C SER A 139 25.81 -1.78 -41.37
N LEU A 140 25.79 -0.70 -42.15
CA LEU A 140 25.22 0.59 -41.73
C LEU A 140 23.74 0.74 -42.08
N HIS A 141 22.88 0.70 -41.06
CA HIS A 141 21.44 0.92 -41.16
C HIS A 141 21.09 2.38 -40.88
N THR A 142 20.08 2.92 -41.57
CA THR A 142 19.60 4.28 -41.31
C THR A 142 18.45 4.27 -40.31
N ALA A 143 18.57 5.07 -39.25
CA ALA A 143 17.57 5.24 -38.20
C ALA A 143 17.15 6.71 -38.08
N ARG A 144 15.89 6.97 -37.68
CA ARG A 144 15.47 8.30 -37.18
C ARG A 144 15.78 8.34 -35.69
N LEU A 145 16.38 9.44 -35.22
CA LEU A 145 16.67 9.68 -33.81
C LEU A 145 15.70 10.75 -33.29
N LEU A 146 14.94 10.41 -32.25
CA LEU A 146 13.98 11.31 -31.61
C LEU A 146 14.60 11.84 -30.31
N LEU A 147 14.84 13.15 -30.26
CA LEU A 147 15.44 13.81 -29.10
C LEU A 147 14.38 14.17 -28.06
N ASP A 148 14.04 13.22 -27.18
CA ASP A 148 13.33 13.55 -25.94
C ASP A 148 14.31 14.16 -24.93
N ASN A 149 14.12 15.46 -24.64
CA ASN A 149 14.96 16.23 -23.73
C ASN A 149 14.61 15.99 -22.24
N GLY A 150 13.70 15.06 -21.94
CA GLY A 150 13.29 14.68 -20.58
C GLY A 150 13.50 13.20 -20.21
N SER A 151 13.83 12.31 -21.17
CA SER A 151 14.00 10.88 -20.90
C SER A 151 15.37 10.52 -20.34
N THR A 152 15.39 9.83 -19.20
CA THR A 152 16.57 9.16 -18.63
C THR A 152 16.87 7.79 -19.24
N SER A 153 15.98 7.30 -20.13
CA SER A 153 16.04 5.98 -20.78
C SER A 153 16.02 6.12 -22.30
N ASN A 154 16.91 5.42 -23.00
CA ASN A 154 16.91 5.36 -24.46
C ASN A 154 15.95 4.27 -24.95
N PHE A 155 14.95 4.65 -25.74
CA PHE A 155 14.03 3.71 -26.38
C PHE A 155 14.47 3.43 -27.82
N VAL A 156 14.37 2.16 -28.23
CA VAL A 156 14.66 1.70 -29.60
C VAL A 156 13.43 0.93 -30.11
N THR A 157 12.96 1.25 -31.30
CA THR A 157 11.79 0.57 -31.88
C THR A 157 12.11 -0.87 -32.26
N GLU A 158 11.14 -1.77 -32.14
CA GLU A 158 11.37 -3.20 -32.42
C GLU A 158 11.90 -3.45 -33.84
N SER A 159 11.34 -2.77 -34.85
CA SER A 159 11.84 -2.83 -36.23
C SER A 159 13.31 -2.41 -36.38
N LEU A 160 13.83 -1.52 -35.52
CA LEU A 160 15.25 -1.14 -35.53
C LEU A 160 16.12 -2.15 -34.76
N CYS A 161 15.63 -2.70 -33.66
CA CYS A 161 16.27 -3.84 -32.97
C CYS A 161 16.42 -5.06 -33.89
N GLU A 162 15.43 -5.32 -34.75
CA GLU A 162 15.46 -6.40 -35.74
C GLU A 162 16.43 -6.12 -36.90
N LYS A 163 16.43 -4.90 -37.46
CA LYS A 163 17.39 -4.51 -38.51
C LYS A 163 18.85 -4.58 -38.06
N LEU A 164 19.10 -4.25 -36.79
CA LEU A 164 20.43 -4.33 -36.17
C LEU A 164 20.76 -5.73 -35.61
N ASP A 165 19.83 -6.68 -35.72
CA ASP A 165 19.91 -8.06 -35.23
C ASP A 165 20.42 -8.15 -33.77
N LEU A 166 19.80 -7.33 -32.92
CA LEU A 166 20.11 -7.20 -31.49
C LEU A 166 19.46 -8.34 -30.69
N LYS A 167 20.18 -8.80 -29.66
CA LYS A 167 19.65 -9.79 -28.70
C LYS A 167 18.54 -9.15 -27.86
N ARG A 168 17.28 -9.50 -28.15
CA ARG A 168 16.12 -9.18 -27.32
C ARG A 168 16.09 -10.06 -26.07
N TYR A 169 15.73 -9.46 -24.93
CA TYR A 169 15.45 -10.15 -23.67
C TYR A 169 14.11 -9.62 -23.14
N ASN A 170 13.12 -10.51 -22.98
CA ASN A 170 11.81 -10.10 -22.47
C ASN A 170 11.88 -9.85 -20.97
N ALA A 171 11.63 -8.62 -20.54
CA ALA A 171 11.53 -8.23 -19.14
C ALA A 171 10.12 -7.71 -18.85
N SER A 172 9.48 -8.27 -17.82
CA SER A 172 8.17 -7.84 -17.32
C SER A 172 8.30 -7.35 -15.88
N SER A 173 7.96 -6.08 -15.63
CA SER A 173 7.91 -5.50 -14.29
C SER A 173 6.47 -5.18 -13.89
N THR A 174 6.04 -5.66 -12.72
CA THR A 174 4.69 -5.41 -12.18
C THR A 174 4.77 -4.44 -10.99
N VAL A 175 4.28 -3.22 -11.15
CA VAL A 175 4.35 -2.19 -10.09
C VAL A 175 3.07 -2.20 -9.26
N SER A 176 3.14 -2.63 -8.00
CA SER A 176 1.98 -2.75 -7.11
C SER A 176 1.68 -1.46 -6.34
N VAL A 177 0.91 -0.56 -6.95
CA VAL A 177 0.59 0.75 -6.37
C VAL A 177 -0.62 0.66 -5.44
N LYS A 178 -0.40 0.77 -4.13
CA LYS A 178 -1.46 0.78 -3.10
C LYS A 178 -2.21 2.13 -3.04
N ALA A 179 -2.77 2.56 -4.17
CA ALA A 179 -3.60 3.75 -4.27
C ALA A 179 -4.93 3.57 -3.53
N VAL A 180 -5.51 4.66 -3.05
CA VAL A 180 -6.79 4.68 -2.33
C VAL A 180 -7.87 5.35 -3.19
N HIS A 181 -9.12 4.90 -3.07
CA HIS A 181 -10.30 5.67 -3.47
C HIS A 181 -11.32 5.67 -2.33
N ILE A 182 -12.04 6.78 -2.15
CA ILE A 182 -13.04 6.95 -1.09
C ILE A 182 -14.34 7.50 -1.70
N GLU A 183 -15.42 6.73 -1.56
CA GLU A 183 -16.76 7.13 -2.00
C GLU A 183 -17.71 7.27 -0.82
N LEU A 184 -18.52 8.34 -0.83
CA LEU A 184 -19.58 8.57 0.16
C LEU A 184 -20.91 8.02 -0.38
N VAL A 185 -21.41 6.95 0.23
CA VAL A 185 -22.72 6.37 -0.11
C VAL A 185 -23.77 6.74 0.94
N SER A 186 -25.00 6.97 0.48
CA SER A 186 -26.15 7.31 1.34
C SER A 186 -26.80 6.08 2.00
N SER A 187 -26.52 4.88 1.50
CA SER A 187 -27.06 3.62 2.03
C SER A 187 -26.14 2.45 1.69
N LEU A 188 -26.36 1.31 2.35
CA LEU A 188 -25.69 0.04 2.07
C LEU A 188 -26.61 -0.85 1.20
N THR A 189 -26.91 -0.40 -0.01
CA THR A 189 -27.69 -1.16 -1.01
C THR A 189 -26.87 -1.48 -2.27
N LYS A 190 -27.39 -2.36 -3.13
CA LYS A 190 -26.75 -2.69 -4.42
C LYS A 190 -26.67 -1.47 -5.34
N GLU A 191 -27.71 -0.62 -5.35
CA GLU A 191 -27.80 0.57 -6.21
C GLU A 191 -26.79 1.63 -5.78
N ALA A 192 -26.62 1.82 -4.47
CA ALA A 192 -25.61 2.71 -3.91
C ALA A 192 -24.18 2.22 -4.20
N TYR A 193 -23.95 0.90 -4.18
CA TYR A 193 -22.70 0.28 -4.58
C TYR A 193 -22.41 0.46 -6.08
N LEU A 194 -23.36 0.14 -6.96
CA LEU A 194 -23.23 0.30 -8.41
C LEU A 194 -22.98 1.77 -8.79
N ALA A 195 -23.70 2.71 -8.16
CA ALA A 195 -23.46 4.14 -8.35
C ALA A 195 -22.05 4.57 -7.90
N ALA A 196 -21.51 4.00 -6.81
CA ALA A 196 -20.13 4.26 -6.37
C ALA A 196 -19.09 3.63 -7.33
N LEU A 197 -19.31 2.41 -7.81
CA LEU A 197 -18.44 1.77 -8.80
C LEU A 197 -18.43 2.52 -10.14
N ASN A 198 -19.58 2.99 -10.61
CA ASN A 198 -19.66 3.85 -11.80
C ASN A 198 -18.89 5.17 -11.61
N ARG A 199 -18.97 5.80 -10.43
CA ARG A 199 -18.16 6.99 -10.10
C ARG A 199 -16.65 6.69 -9.98
N PHE A 200 -16.26 5.50 -9.52
CA PHE A 200 -14.86 5.06 -9.58
C PHE A 200 -14.40 4.92 -11.04
N MET A 201 -15.13 4.15 -11.86
CA MET A 201 -14.75 3.89 -13.26
C MET A 201 -14.68 5.17 -14.10
N ALA A 202 -15.65 6.09 -13.92
CA ALA A 202 -15.66 7.39 -14.59
C ALA A 202 -14.48 8.32 -14.21
N ARG A 203 -13.75 8.05 -13.12
CA ARG A 203 -12.57 8.84 -12.70
C ARG A 203 -11.24 8.09 -12.81
N ARG A 204 -11.25 6.76 -12.88
CA ARG A 204 -10.06 5.89 -12.77
C ARG A 204 -9.91 4.89 -13.92
N GLY A 205 -10.87 4.84 -14.85
CA GLY A 205 -10.99 3.78 -15.85
C GLY A 205 -11.70 2.53 -15.29
N ARG A 206 -12.18 1.67 -16.18
CA ARG A 206 -12.72 0.36 -15.82
C ARG A 206 -11.58 -0.55 -15.32
N PRO A 207 -11.67 -1.16 -14.13
CA PRO A 207 -10.68 -2.12 -13.66
C PRO A 207 -10.83 -3.44 -14.42
N GLN A 208 -9.72 -4.13 -14.71
CA GLN A 208 -9.74 -5.47 -15.29
C GLN A 208 -10.27 -6.52 -14.29
N THR A 209 -9.91 -6.37 -13.01
CA THR A 209 -10.21 -7.32 -11.94
C THR A 209 -10.62 -6.57 -10.68
N ILE A 210 -11.65 -7.02 -9.98
CA ILE A 210 -12.04 -6.51 -8.65
C ILE A 210 -12.01 -7.66 -7.65
N TYR A 211 -11.29 -7.46 -6.54
CA TYR A 211 -11.29 -8.37 -5.39
C TYR A 211 -12.24 -7.85 -4.30
N SER A 212 -13.04 -8.74 -3.71
CA SER A 212 -14.06 -8.40 -2.71
C SER A 212 -14.24 -9.50 -1.67
N ASP A 213 -14.80 -9.16 -0.51
CA ASP A 213 -15.41 -10.16 0.37
C ASP A 213 -16.78 -10.61 -0.16
N HIS A 214 -17.36 -11.63 0.49
CA HIS A 214 -18.67 -12.21 0.17
C HIS A 214 -19.87 -11.36 0.68
N GLY A 215 -19.70 -10.05 0.85
CA GLY A 215 -20.79 -9.14 1.23
C GLY A 215 -21.94 -9.14 0.22
N SER A 216 -23.17 -9.25 0.71
CA SER A 216 -24.38 -9.41 -0.11
C SER A 216 -24.57 -8.30 -1.16
N ASN A 217 -24.21 -7.06 -0.84
CA ASN A 217 -24.27 -5.92 -1.77
C ASN A 217 -23.28 -6.07 -2.94
N PHE A 218 -22.11 -6.64 -2.70
CA PHE A 218 -21.12 -6.90 -3.73
C PHE A 218 -21.59 -8.04 -4.63
N ILE A 219 -22.01 -9.17 -4.05
CA ILE A 219 -22.59 -10.31 -4.80
C ILE A 219 -23.78 -9.86 -5.66
N GLY A 220 -24.70 -9.07 -5.10
CA GLY A 220 -25.86 -8.54 -5.83
C GLY A 220 -25.46 -7.62 -7.00
N GLY A 221 -24.54 -6.67 -6.76
CA GLY A 221 -24.06 -5.76 -7.81
C GLY A 221 -23.25 -6.46 -8.91
N PHE A 222 -22.43 -7.46 -8.57
CA PHE A 222 -21.67 -8.24 -9.54
C PHE A 222 -22.57 -9.12 -10.41
N ASN A 223 -23.61 -9.74 -9.84
CA ASN A 223 -24.62 -10.48 -10.61
C ASN A 223 -25.35 -9.54 -11.59
N GLU A 224 -25.83 -8.39 -11.12
CA GLU A 224 -26.54 -7.41 -11.94
C GLU A 224 -25.67 -6.86 -13.09
N LEU A 225 -24.38 -6.57 -12.83
CA LEU A 225 -23.44 -6.20 -13.89
C LEU A 225 -23.19 -7.35 -14.88
N SER A 226 -23.03 -8.58 -14.39
CA SER A 226 -22.83 -9.76 -15.25
C SER A 226 -24.03 -10.00 -16.17
N ASP A 227 -25.24 -9.83 -15.67
CA ASP A 227 -26.47 -9.98 -16.46
C ASP A 227 -26.66 -8.81 -17.43
N LEU A 228 -26.28 -7.58 -17.06
CA LEU A 228 -26.24 -6.45 -17.99
C LEU A 228 -25.23 -6.67 -19.13
N PHE A 229 -24.03 -7.19 -18.85
CA PHE A 229 -23.06 -7.54 -19.90
C PHE A 229 -23.63 -8.62 -20.84
N ARG A 230 -24.09 -9.75 -20.31
CA ARG A 230 -24.72 -10.84 -21.08
C ARG A 230 -25.84 -10.36 -22.00
N ASN A 231 -26.72 -9.49 -21.49
CA ASN A 231 -27.88 -8.98 -22.24
C ASN A 231 -27.54 -7.84 -23.22
N SER A 232 -26.34 -7.23 -23.13
CA SER A 232 -25.92 -6.15 -24.05
C SER A 232 -25.11 -6.64 -25.25
N LEU A 233 -24.66 -7.91 -25.23
CA LEU A 233 -23.78 -8.50 -26.23
C LEU A 233 -24.48 -8.93 -27.54
N SER A 234 -25.80 -8.76 -27.65
CA SER A 234 -26.56 -9.03 -28.87
C SER A 234 -26.34 -7.99 -29.98
N ASP A 235 -26.12 -6.72 -29.62
CA ASP A 235 -26.23 -5.58 -30.54
C ASP A 235 -24.98 -4.68 -30.59
N ILE A 236 -23.92 -5.00 -29.84
CA ILE A 236 -22.69 -4.19 -29.74
C ILE A 236 -21.50 -4.97 -30.32
N PRO A 237 -20.74 -4.39 -31.29
CA PRO A 237 -19.67 -5.11 -31.98
C PRO A 237 -18.46 -5.46 -31.10
N THR A 238 -17.72 -6.49 -31.55
CA THR A 238 -16.79 -7.37 -30.82
C THR A 238 -15.58 -6.71 -30.13
N ILE A 239 -15.44 -5.38 -30.21
CA ILE A 239 -14.37 -4.65 -29.49
C ILE A 239 -14.70 -4.57 -27.99
N LEU A 240 -15.98 -4.46 -27.61
CA LEU A 240 -16.39 -4.39 -26.20
C LEU A 240 -16.65 -5.76 -25.56
N SER A 241 -16.72 -6.84 -26.34
CA SER A 241 -17.05 -8.19 -25.85
C SER A 241 -15.88 -8.94 -25.20
N HIS A 242 -14.68 -8.37 -25.19
CA HIS A 242 -13.50 -8.94 -24.51
C HIS A 242 -13.29 -8.38 -23.09
N ASP A 243 -14.11 -7.42 -22.65
CA ASP A 243 -13.82 -6.58 -21.48
C ASP A 243 -14.84 -6.74 -20.33
N GLU A 244 -15.22 -7.97 -19.97
CA GLU A 244 -15.90 -8.22 -18.69
C GLU A 244 -14.95 -7.96 -17.51
N ILE A 245 -15.48 -7.45 -16.40
CA ILE A 245 -14.70 -7.23 -15.17
C ILE A 245 -14.59 -8.56 -14.41
N ASP A 246 -13.36 -9.01 -14.17
CA ASP A 246 -13.07 -10.26 -13.46
C ASP A 246 -13.33 -10.09 -11.94
N PHE A 247 -14.52 -10.52 -11.49
CA PHE A 247 -14.97 -10.40 -10.11
C PHE A 247 -14.50 -11.59 -9.25
N LYS A 248 -13.54 -11.35 -8.35
CA LYS A 248 -12.93 -12.38 -7.49
C LYS A 248 -13.28 -12.20 -6.02
N PHE A 249 -14.11 -13.10 -5.51
CA PHE A 249 -14.39 -13.17 -4.09
C PHE A 249 -13.23 -13.84 -3.34
N ILE A 250 -12.73 -13.21 -2.27
CA ILE A 250 -11.76 -13.84 -1.37
C ILE A 250 -12.46 -14.97 -0.59
N PRO A 251 -11.79 -16.11 -0.32
CA PRO A 251 -12.42 -17.20 0.40
C PRO A 251 -12.91 -16.74 1.78
N PRO A 252 -14.07 -17.23 2.26
CA PRO A 252 -14.57 -16.86 3.58
C PRO A 252 -13.53 -17.20 4.66
N TYR A 253 -13.39 -16.31 5.64
CA TYR A 253 -12.39 -16.39 6.72
C TYR A 253 -10.91 -16.29 6.29
N SER A 254 -10.59 -15.70 5.13
CA SER A 254 -9.20 -15.47 4.66
C SER A 254 -8.75 -13.99 4.73
N PRO A 255 -8.56 -13.40 5.93
CA PRO A 255 -8.26 -11.97 6.09
C PRO A 255 -6.93 -11.53 5.47
N HIS A 256 -5.98 -12.43 5.22
CA HIS A 256 -4.72 -12.11 4.56
C HIS A 256 -4.90 -11.48 3.17
N PHE A 257 -5.93 -11.86 2.41
CA PHE A 257 -6.24 -11.20 1.13
C PHE A 257 -6.84 -9.80 1.33
N GLY A 258 -7.69 -9.63 2.35
CA GLY A 258 -8.31 -8.34 2.69
C GLY A 258 -7.36 -7.31 3.30
N GLY A 259 -6.30 -7.76 3.97
CA GLY A 259 -5.38 -6.94 4.76
C GLY A 259 -4.81 -5.69 4.05
N ILE A 260 -4.68 -5.70 2.71
CA ILE A 260 -4.20 -4.53 1.95
C ILE A 260 -5.23 -3.39 1.98
N TRP A 261 -6.50 -3.65 1.68
CA TRP A 261 -7.55 -2.62 1.74
C TRP A 261 -8.03 -2.40 3.17
N GLU A 262 -8.06 -3.43 4.01
CA GLU A 262 -8.40 -3.31 5.42
C GLU A 262 -7.43 -2.42 6.18
N ALA A 263 -6.11 -2.52 5.96
CA ALA A 263 -5.14 -1.63 6.60
C ALA A 263 -5.33 -0.16 6.18
N ALA A 264 -5.59 0.10 4.89
CA ALA A 264 -5.91 1.44 4.40
C ALA A 264 -7.21 1.96 5.04
N VAL A 265 -8.29 1.17 5.00
CA VAL A 265 -9.61 1.49 5.57
C VAL A 265 -9.55 1.67 7.09
N LYS A 266 -8.73 0.88 7.81
CA LYS A 266 -8.47 0.99 9.26
C LYS A 266 -7.78 2.32 9.56
N SER A 267 -6.72 2.68 8.82
CA SER A 267 -6.03 3.97 8.97
C SER A 267 -6.97 5.15 8.71
N VAL A 268 -7.74 5.11 7.62
CA VAL A 268 -8.74 6.13 7.27
C VAL A 268 -9.81 6.26 8.36
N LYS A 269 -10.43 5.16 8.79
CA LYS A 269 -11.45 5.16 9.86
C LYS A 269 -10.89 5.62 11.21
N HIS A 270 -9.65 5.29 11.55
CA HIS A 270 -8.98 5.68 12.80
C HIS A 270 -8.77 7.20 12.92
N HIS A 271 -8.43 7.84 11.79
CA HIS A 271 -8.34 9.29 11.69
C HIS A 271 -9.72 9.94 11.61
N LEU A 272 -10.57 9.50 10.67
CA LEU A 272 -11.90 10.06 10.43
C LEU A 272 -12.76 10.07 11.69
N ARG A 273 -12.77 9.00 12.50
CA ARG A 273 -13.56 8.99 13.76
C ARG A 273 -13.18 10.12 14.71
N ARG A 274 -11.89 10.43 14.87
CA ARG A 274 -11.43 11.52 15.75
C ARG A 274 -11.54 12.91 15.12
N VAL A 275 -11.50 13.00 13.80
CA VAL A 275 -11.67 14.23 13.03
C VAL A 275 -13.15 14.62 13.01
N LEU A 276 -14.04 13.72 12.58
CA LEU A 276 -15.48 13.94 12.44
C LEU A 276 -16.23 14.08 13.78
N ALA A 277 -15.70 13.54 14.88
CA ALA A 277 -16.25 13.79 16.22
C ALA A 277 -16.22 15.27 16.64
N LEU A 278 -15.48 16.13 15.93
CA LEU A 278 -15.36 17.57 16.22
C LEU A 278 -16.41 18.42 15.50
N ALA A 279 -17.10 17.91 14.47
CA ALA A 279 -18.04 18.70 13.66
C ALA A 279 -19.09 17.84 12.96
N HIS A 280 -20.36 18.27 13.05
CA HIS A 280 -21.40 17.79 12.15
C HIS A 280 -21.19 18.36 10.74
N LEU A 281 -21.05 17.47 9.76
CA LEU A 281 -20.94 17.79 8.34
C LEU A 281 -22.22 17.36 7.61
N THR A 282 -22.64 18.18 6.65
CA THR A 282 -23.60 17.82 5.60
C THR A 282 -22.93 16.96 4.52
N TYR A 283 -23.73 16.36 3.63
CA TYR A 283 -23.23 15.45 2.59
C TYR A 283 -22.12 16.08 1.72
N GLU A 284 -22.32 17.33 1.28
CA GLU A 284 -21.37 18.07 0.42
C GLU A 284 -20.04 18.38 1.13
N GLU A 285 -20.09 18.78 2.40
CA GLU A 285 -18.89 19.01 3.22
C GLU A 285 -18.14 17.70 3.50
N MET A 286 -18.88 16.61 3.74
CA MET A 286 -18.31 15.28 3.96
C MET A 286 -17.60 14.77 2.71
N ILE A 287 -18.23 14.78 1.52
CA ILE A 287 -17.57 14.32 0.28
C ILE A 287 -16.37 15.21 -0.06
N THR A 288 -16.45 16.53 0.18
CA THR A 288 -15.31 17.44 0.03
C THR A 288 -14.14 17.05 0.94
N CYS A 289 -14.41 16.84 2.24
CA CYS A 289 -13.41 16.41 3.23
C CYS A 289 -12.79 15.05 2.86
N LEU A 290 -13.61 14.08 2.42
CA LEU A 290 -13.15 12.75 2.02
C LEU A 290 -12.28 12.79 0.75
N ASN A 291 -12.64 13.60 -0.25
CA ASN A 291 -11.82 13.80 -1.46
C ASN A 291 -10.46 14.45 -1.12
N GLN A 292 -10.43 15.43 -0.21
CA GLN A 292 -9.19 16.03 0.26
C GLN A 292 -8.32 15.04 1.06
N ILE A 293 -8.93 14.13 1.80
CA ILE A 293 -8.25 13.04 2.53
C ILE A 293 -7.72 11.97 1.55
N GLU A 294 -8.46 11.61 0.50
CA GLU A 294 -7.96 10.76 -0.58
C GLU A 294 -6.71 11.35 -1.24
N ALA A 295 -6.71 12.65 -1.53
CA ALA A 295 -5.54 13.34 -2.08
C ALA A 295 -4.32 13.26 -1.13
N ILE A 296 -4.53 13.44 0.18
CA ILE A 296 -3.48 13.26 1.20
C ILE A 296 -2.89 11.85 1.16
N LEU A 297 -3.73 10.82 1.22
CA LEU A 297 -3.31 9.41 1.24
C LEU A 297 -2.56 8.99 -0.04
N ASN A 298 -2.91 9.59 -1.18
CA ASN A 298 -2.30 9.33 -2.48
C ASN A 298 -1.11 10.25 -2.80
N SER A 299 -0.85 11.29 -2.01
CA SER A 299 0.32 12.16 -2.16
C SER A 299 1.61 11.58 -1.56
N ARG A 300 1.49 10.55 -0.70
CA ARG A 300 2.59 10.03 0.13
C ARG A 300 3.82 9.57 -0.71
N PRO A 301 5.06 9.89 -0.29
CA PRO A 301 6.27 9.40 -0.97
C PRO A 301 6.40 7.88 -0.90
N LEU A 302 6.67 7.22 -2.03
CA LEU A 302 6.94 5.79 -2.11
C LEU A 302 8.45 5.52 -2.21
N THR A 303 9.10 6.10 -3.21
CA THR A 303 10.51 5.87 -3.57
C THR A 303 11.05 7.11 -4.31
N PRO A 304 12.37 7.35 -4.43
CA PRO A 304 12.91 8.45 -5.24
C PRO A 304 12.46 8.34 -6.69
N LEU A 305 12.17 9.48 -7.36
CA LEU A 305 11.76 9.45 -8.78
C LEU A 305 12.97 9.37 -9.73
N SER A 306 14.13 9.86 -9.28
CA SER A 306 15.36 9.96 -10.06
C SER A 306 16.58 9.50 -9.24
N SER A 307 17.59 8.98 -9.93
CA SER A 307 18.92 8.70 -9.38
C SER A 307 19.81 9.95 -9.27
N ASP A 308 19.41 11.08 -9.87
CA ASP A 308 20.12 12.36 -9.80
C ASP A 308 20.31 12.81 -8.33
N PRO A 309 21.53 13.07 -7.84
CA PRO A 309 21.78 13.56 -6.48
C PRO A 309 21.14 14.94 -6.19
N SER A 310 20.97 15.79 -7.20
CA SER A 310 20.37 17.12 -7.05
C SER A 310 18.85 17.12 -6.98
N ASP A 311 18.20 16.08 -7.52
CA ASP A 311 16.76 15.95 -7.45
C ASP A 311 16.30 15.50 -6.04
N LEU A 312 15.19 16.08 -5.60
CA LEU A 312 14.50 15.76 -4.34
C LEU A 312 13.05 15.30 -4.59
N SER A 313 12.70 15.02 -5.84
CA SER A 313 11.39 14.51 -6.23
C SER A 313 11.23 13.01 -5.93
N PHE A 314 9.98 12.58 -5.81
CA PHE A 314 9.63 11.25 -5.34
C PHE A 314 8.39 10.75 -6.08
N LEU A 315 8.37 9.45 -6.34
CA LEU A 315 7.21 8.77 -6.88
C LEU A 315 6.15 8.61 -5.77
N SER A 316 4.87 8.78 -6.12
CA SER A 316 3.74 8.68 -5.19
C SER A 316 2.52 8.09 -5.90
N PRO A 317 1.51 7.53 -5.19
CA PRO A 317 0.34 6.96 -5.84
C PRO A 317 -0.34 7.91 -6.82
N SER A 318 -0.38 9.22 -6.53
CA SER A 318 -0.94 10.23 -7.42
C SER A 318 -0.30 10.31 -8.81
N HIS A 319 1.00 10.02 -8.93
CA HIS A 319 1.67 9.95 -10.24
C HIS A 319 1.08 8.83 -11.12
N PHE A 320 0.72 7.69 -10.54
CA PHE A 320 0.08 6.59 -11.26
C PHE A 320 -1.43 6.82 -11.51
N LEU A 321 -2.07 7.68 -10.72
CA LEU A 321 -3.50 7.98 -10.87
C LEU A 321 -3.78 9.10 -11.89
N ILE A 322 -2.92 10.10 -11.98
CA ILE A 322 -3.14 11.30 -12.82
C ILE A 322 -1.88 11.80 -13.56
N GLY A 323 -0.81 11.01 -13.62
CA GLY A 323 0.46 11.36 -14.29
C GLY A 323 1.34 12.39 -13.56
N ARG A 324 0.90 12.92 -12.41
CA ARG A 324 1.56 14.04 -11.71
C ARG A 324 1.23 14.04 -10.20
N PRO A 325 1.99 14.75 -9.34
CA PRO A 325 1.67 14.82 -7.92
C PRO A 325 0.37 15.62 -7.67
N PHE A 326 -0.40 15.24 -6.64
CA PHE A 326 -1.53 16.06 -6.20
C PHE A 326 -1.06 17.38 -5.56
N THR A 327 -1.71 18.47 -5.96
CA THR A 327 -1.51 19.83 -5.42
C THR A 327 -2.82 20.38 -4.85
N SER A 328 -2.77 21.22 -3.81
CA SER A 328 -3.93 21.93 -3.29
C SER A 328 -3.70 23.44 -3.27
N VAL A 329 -4.78 24.22 -3.36
CA VAL A 329 -4.78 25.66 -3.10
C VAL A 329 -4.16 25.95 -1.72
N PRO A 330 -3.28 26.96 -1.58
CA PRO A 330 -2.69 27.32 -0.30
C PRO A 330 -3.73 27.99 0.61
N TYR A 331 -4.29 27.22 1.54
CA TYR A 331 -5.18 27.73 2.59
C TYR A 331 -4.38 28.12 3.85
N PRO A 332 -4.77 29.20 4.56
CA PRO A 332 -4.19 29.55 5.85
C PRO A 332 -4.17 28.36 6.82
N GLN A 333 -3.09 28.22 7.58
CA GLN A 333 -3.03 27.20 8.63
C GLN A 333 -3.92 27.63 9.79
N VAL A 334 -4.89 26.79 10.13
CA VAL A 334 -5.87 27.06 11.19
C VAL A 334 -5.26 26.60 12.51
N SER A 335 -4.88 27.56 13.35
CA SER A 335 -4.37 27.33 14.71
C SER A 335 -5.34 26.50 15.56
N ASP A 336 -4.85 25.88 16.62
CA ASP A 336 -5.68 25.14 17.57
C ASP A 336 -6.75 26.08 18.19
N CYS A 337 -8.00 25.93 17.74
CA CYS A 337 -9.13 26.80 18.03
C CYS A 337 -10.42 25.99 18.18
N ASN A 338 -11.49 26.61 18.71
CA ASN A 338 -12.76 25.92 18.89
C ASN A 338 -13.48 25.75 17.54
N VAL A 339 -13.55 24.51 17.05
CA VAL A 339 -14.14 24.13 15.75
C VAL A 339 -15.58 24.62 15.57
N HIS A 340 -16.37 24.74 16.65
CA HIS A 340 -17.73 25.26 16.59
C HIS A 340 -17.81 26.77 16.30
N ARG A 341 -16.71 27.52 16.48
CA ARG A 341 -16.59 28.95 16.14
C ARG A 341 -16.09 29.21 14.71
N LEU A 342 -15.54 28.19 14.04
CA LEU A 342 -15.14 28.28 12.63
C LEU A 342 -16.39 28.34 11.74
N ASP A 343 -16.28 29.04 10.61
CA ASP A 343 -17.27 28.93 9.53
C ASP A 343 -17.29 27.50 8.91
N ARG A 344 -18.39 27.14 8.28
CA ARG A 344 -18.65 25.86 7.58
C ARG A 344 -17.47 25.44 6.70
N PHE A 345 -16.97 26.34 5.83
CA PHE A 345 -15.82 26.02 4.97
C PHE A 345 -14.51 25.89 5.75
N GLN A 346 -14.29 26.78 6.72
CA GLN A 346 -13.10 26.74 7.59
C GLN A 346 -13.02 25.44 8.42
N ARG A 347 -14.16 24.84 8.79
CA ARG A 347 -14.20 23.52 9.43
C ARG A 347 -13.62 22.45 8.53
N ILE A 348 -14.02 22.37 7.25
CA ILE A 348 -13.47 21.39 6.29
C ILE A 348 -11.94 21.50 6.26
N GLU A 349 -11.41 22.71 6.11
CA GLU A 349 -9.96 22.95 6.08
C GLU A 349 -9.25 22.61 7.40
N PHE A 350 -9.85 22.93 8.56
CA PHE A 350 -9.34 22.48 9.86
C PHE A 350 -9.31 20.95 9.97
N LEU A 351 -10.36 20.26 9.53
CA LEU A 351 -10.44 18.79 9.54
C LEU A 351 -9.37 18.17 8.61
N ARG A 352 -9.14 18.74 7.42
CA ARG A 352 -8.06 18.36 6.49
C ARG A 352 -6.68 18.53 7.13
N GLN A 353 -6.42 19.68 7.75
CA GLN A 353 -5.14 19.98 8.38
C GLN A 353 -4.89 19.11 9.62
N HIS A 354 -5.91 18.85 10.43
CA HIS A 354 -5.82 17.93 11.57
C HIS A 354 -5.61 16.47 11.13
N PHE A 355 -6.27 16.02 10.04
CA PHE A 355 -5.99 14.71 9.44
C PHE A 355 -4.54 14.61 9.00
N TRP A 356 -4.03 15.59 8.24
CA TRP A 356 -2.64 15.63 7.76
C TRP A 356 -1.60 15.60 8.90
N LYS A 357 -1.75 16.47 9.90
CA LYS A 357 -0.88 16.58 11.10
C LYS A 357 -0.71 15.24 11.82
N ARG A 358 -1.75 14.39 11.82
CA ARG A 358 -1.71 13.02 12.34
C ARG A 358 -1.16 12.02 11.33
N TYR A 359 -1.69 12.00 10.11
CA TYR A 359 -1.33 11.03 9.09
C TYR A 359 0.16 11.06 8.75
N CYS A 360 0.79 12.23 8.66
CA CYS A 360 2.23 12.32 8.42
C CYS A 360 3.06 11.80 9.60
N ALA A 361 2.60 12.00 10.84
CA ALA A 361 3.29 11.49 12.02
C ALA A 361 3.19 9.96 12.11
N GLU A 362 2.02 9.39 11.80
CA GLU A 362 1.79 7.94 11.74
C GLU A 362 2.52 7.32 10.52
N TYR A 363 2.51 7.96 9.35
CA TYR A 363 3.16 7.46 8.13
C TYR A 363 4.70 7.47 8.22
N VAL A 364 5.31 8.52 8.77
CA VAL A 364 6.76 8.54 9.05
C VAL A 364 7.11 7.42 10.04
N THR A 365 6.25 7.14 11.02
CA THR A 365 6.49 6.06 12.00
C THR A 365 6.41 4.69 11.32
N LEU A 366 5.44 4.48 10.42
CA LEU A 366 5.30 3.25 9.63
C LEU A 366 6.48 3.03 8.66
N LEU A 367 6.99 4.09 8.02
CA LEU A 367 8.21 3.98 7.21
C LEU A 367 9.44 3.68 8.09
N GLN A 368 9.58 4.32 9.26
CA GLN A 368 10.66 4.03 10.22
C GLN A 368 10.57 2.59 10.78
N GLN A 369 9.37 2.04 10.94
CA GLN A 369 9.12 0.64 11.31
C GLN A 369 9.45 -0.36 10.19
N LYS A 370 9.39 0.06 8.91
CA LYS A 370 9.85 -0.75 7.77
C LYS A 370 11.34 -0.64 7.49
N THR A 371 11.96 0.50 7.82
CA THR A 371 13.40 0.75 7.61
C THR A 371 14.25 0.08 8.71
N LYS A 372 13.62 -0.31 9.82
CA LYS A 372 14.21 -1.17 10.85
C LYS A 372 13.66 -2.60 10.67
N TRP A 373 14.46 -3.62 11.02
CA TRP A 373 14.07 -5.03 11.06
C TRP A 373 13.71 -5.61 9.68
N LEU A 374 14.68 -6.12 8.91
CA LEU A 374 15.14 -7.51 9.13
C LEU A 374 16.57 -7.67 9.64
N THR A 375 17.37 -6.60 9.67
CA THR A 375 18.70 -6.60 10.30
C THR A 375 19.03 -5.20 10.82
N SER A 376 19.76 -5.10 11.93
CA SER A 376 20.11 -3.83 12.59
C SER A 376 21.26 -3.06 11.90
N THR A 377 21.42 -3.26 10.59
CA THR A 377 22.50 -2.75 9.73
C THR A 377 22.00 -1.78 8.65
N GLY A 378 20.80 -1.22 8.82
CA GLY A 378 20.27 -0.11 8.02
C GLY A 378 21.04 1.19 8.26
N HIS A 379 22.31 1.22 7.84
CA HIS A 379 23.14 2.42 7.85
C HIS A 379 22.50 3.48 6.95
N LEU A 380 22.20 4.65 7.50
CA LEU A 380 21.98 5.84 6.68
C LEU A 380 23.25 6.06 5.84
N GLN A 381 23.08 6.38 4.56
CA GLN A 381 24.19 6.69 3.65
C GLN A 381 24.12 8.15 3.22
N VAL A 382 25.29 8.75 2.99
CA VAL A 382 25.37 10.03 2.26
C VAL A 382 24.84 9.79 0.85
N GLY A 383 24.01 10.70 0.35
CA GLY A 383 23.28 10.56 -0.90
C GLY A 383 21.88 9.93 -0.78
N SER A 384 21.50 9.34 0.36
CA SER A 384 20.12 8.82 0.56
C SER A 384 19.09 9.95 0.56
N LEU A 385 18.03 9.82 -0.26
CA LEU A 385 16.86 10.69 -0.21
C LEU A 385 15.97 10.30 0.99
N VAL A 386 15.61 11.29 1.80
CA VAL A 386 14.89 11.10 3.07
C VAL A 386 13.69 12.04 3.17
N LEU A 387 12.61 11.53 3.76
CA LEU A 387 11.51 12.31 4.28
C LEU A 387 11.88 12.85 5.67
N VAL A 388 11.77 14.17 5.85
CA VAL A 388 12.03 14.86 7.12
C VAL A 388 10.73 15.05 7.90
N LYS A 389 10.74 14.67 9.17
CA LYS A 389 9.59 14.80 10.09
C LYS A 389 9.42 16.24 10.55
N ASP A 390 8.64 17.01 9.82
CA ASP A 390 8.28 18.40 10.14
C ASP A 390 6.78 18.53 10.44
N LYS A 391 6.45 19.07 11.62
CA LYS A 391 5.07 19.27 12.10
C LYS A 391 4.42 20.55 11.57
N THR A 392 5.18 21.40 10.86
CA THR A 392 4.73 22.73 10.39
C THR A 392 4.33 22.76 8.91
N GLN A 393 4.56 21.68 8.17
CA GLN A 393 4.22 21.63 6.75
C GLN A 393 2.70 21.56 6.54
N PRO A 394 2.13 22.33 5.60
CA PRO A 394 0.72 22.26 5.25
C PRO A 394 0.41 20.98 4.44
N PRO A 395 -0.88 20.63 4.26
CA PRO A 395 -1.23 19.38 3.59
C PRO A 395 -0.70 19.25 2.17
N LEU A 396 -0.31 18.02 1.81
CA LEU A 396 0.37 17.61 0.58
C LEU A 396 1.86 18.03 0.47
N MET A 397 2.38 18.88 1.36
CA MET A 397 3.78 19.33 1.31
C MET A 397 4.71 18.42 2.15
N TRP A 398 5.13 17.30 1.57
CA TRP A 398 6.13 16.42 2.19
C TRP A 398 7.53 17.06 2.12
N LEU A 399 8.16 17.29 3.28
CA LEU A 399 9.51 17.88 3.35
C LEU A 399 10.57 16.82 3.02
N MET A 400 11.01 16.80 1.77
CA MET A 400 12.11 15.96 1.31
C MET A 400 13.46 16.66 1.43
N GLY A 401 14.51 15.86 1.63
CA GLY A 401 15.90 16.28 1.52
C GLY A 401 16.83 15.10 1.32
N ARG A 402 18.11 15.36 1.05
CA ARG A 402 19.14 14.32 0.85
C ARG A 402 20.21 14.42 1.92
N ILE A 403 20.65 13.29 2.47
CA ILE A 403 21.71 13.27 3.47
C ILE A 403 23.03 13.70 2.81
N VAL A 404 23.63 14.78 3.29
CA VAL A 404 24.95 15.27 2.83
C VAL A 404 26.07 14.94 3.80
N GLN A 405 25.78 14.86 5.10
CA GLN A 405 26.76 14.47 6.12
C GLN A 405 26.10 13.64 7.24
N LEU A 406 26.87 12.72 7.82
CA LEU A 406 26.49 11.89 8.95
C LEU A 406 27.39 12.16 10.15
N HIS A 407 26.80 12.21 11.35
CA HIS A 407 27.49 12.51 12.59
C HIS A 407 27.45 11.28 13.53
N PRO A 408 28.51 10.44 13.52
CA PRO A 408 28.61 9.27 14.39
C PRO A 408 28.81 9.66 15.87
N GLY A 409 28.20 8.89 16.77
CA GLY A 409 28.50 8.96 18.19
C GLY A 409 29.85 8.33 18.56
N LYS A 410 30.20 8.36 19.85
CA LYS A 410 31.41 7.70 20.40
C LYS A 410 31.45 6.17 20.18
N ASP A 411 30.30 5.60 19.82
CA ASP A 411 30.07 4.20 19.48
C ASP A 411 29.97 3.93 17.97
N GLY A 412 30.32 4.93 17.13
CA GLY A 412 30.25 4.85 15.66
C GLY A 412 28.83 4.98 15.08
N VAL A 413 27.78 4.97 15.91
CA VAL A 413 26.39 4.98 15.42
C VAL A 413 25.97 6.41 15.08
N SER A 414 25.67 6.66 13.81
CA SER A 414 25.19 7.95 13.31
C SER A 414 23.77 8.23 13.77
N ARG A 415 23.63 9.15 14.74
CA ARG A 415 22.34 9.56 15.33
C ARG A 415 21.83 10.89 14.82
N VAL A 416 22.69 11.66 14.15
CA VAL A 416 22.39 12.97 13.58
C VAL A 416 22.92 13.00 12.14
N ALA A 417 22.21 13.69 11.25
CA ALA A 417 22.59 13.90 9.87
C ALA A 417 22.33 15.37 9.47
N ASP A 418 23.17 15.88 8.58
CA ASP A 418 22.87 17.12 7.85
C ASP A 418 22.20 16.76 6.54
N ILE A 419 21.10 17.46 6.25
CA ILE A 419 20.19 17.13 5.15
C ILE A 419 20.03 18.38 4.29
N GLU A 420 20.41 18.28 3.02
CA GLU A 420 20.12 19.30 2.04
C GLU A 420 18.65 19.26 1.63
N THR A 421 17.96 20.39 1.71
CA THR A 421 16.56 20.54 1.29
C THR A 421 16.43 21.71 0.33
N LYS A 422 15.27 21.86 -0.32
CA LYS A 422 14.93 23.04 -1.16
C LYS A 422 14.95 24.38 -0.40
N ARG A 423 15.20 24.40 0.92
CA ARG A 423 15.37 25.60 1.75
C ARG A 423 16.80 25.72 2.34
N GLY A 424 17.76 24.96 1.82
CA GLY A 424 19.12 24.85 2.36
C GLY A 424 19.32 23.64 3.28
N ILE A 425 20.50 23.56 3.88
CA ILE A 425 20.91 22.44 4.74
C ILE A 425 20.31 22.58 6.14
N ILE A 426 19.74 21.49 6.66
CA ILE A 426 19.21 21.39 8.03
C ILE A 426 19.79 20.17 8.75
N GLN A 427 20.24 20.37 9.99
CA GLN A 427 20.65 19.26 10.85
C GLN A 427 19.43 18.62 11.53
N ARG A 428 19.34 17.28 11.53
CA ARG A 428 18.25 16.52 12.17
C ARG A 428 18.77 15.26 12.84
N ALA A 429 18.13 14.89 13.97
CA ALA A 429 18.34 13.61 14.62
C ALA A 429 17.55 12.48 13.91
N TYR A 430 18.09 11.26 13.93
CA TYR A 430 17.57 10.06 13.24
C TYR A 430 16.06 9.84 13.42
N ASN A 431 15.51 10.08 14.62
CA ASN A 431 14.08 9.93 14.91
C ASN A 431 13.16 10.89 14.13
N ASN A 432 13.71 11.96 13.55
CA ASN A 432 13.01 12.92 12.69
C ASN A 432 13.37 12.76 11.19
N ILE A 433 13.98 11.64 10.81
CA ILE A 433 14.39 11.31 9.45
C ILE A 433 13.79 9.95 9.08
N CYS A 434 13.38 9.77 7.83
CA CYS A 434 13.11 8.44 7.30
C CYS A 434 13.59 8.33 5.85
N PRO A 435 14.50 7.39 5.53
CA PRO A 435 14.75 6.98 4.14
C PRO A 435 13.45 6.59 3.43
N LEU A 436 13.38 6.87 2.14
CA LEU A 436 12.44 6.17 1.26
C LEU A 436 13.01 4.79 0.93
N PRO A 437 12.18 3.73 0.85
CA PRO A 437 12.64 2.44 0.35
C PRO A 437 13.07 2.54 -1.12
N LEU A 438 14.17 1.89 -1.46
CA LEU A 438 14.68 1.78 -2.83
C LEU A 438 14.05 0.59 -3.57
N ASP A 439 13.76 -0.49 -2.85
CA ASP A 439 13.01 -1.66 -3.34
C ASP A 439 11.51 -1.50 -3.04
N CYS A 440 10.64 -1.86 -3.99
CA CYS A 440 9.18 -1.60 -3.97
C CYS A 440 8.32 -2.87 -3.88
#